data_AF-A0A328TJW4-F1
#
_entry.id   AF-A0A328TJW4-F1
#
_cell.length_a   1.000
_cell.length_b   1.000
_cell.length_c   1.000
_cell.angle_alpha   90.00
_cell.angle_beta   90.00
_cell.angle_gamma   90.00
#
_symmetry.space_group_name_H-M   'P 1'
#
loop_
_entity.id
_entity.type
_entity.pdbx_description
1 polymer ?
#
loop_
_entity_poly.entity_id
_entity_poly.type
_entity_poly.pdbx_seq_one_letter_code
_entity_poly.pdbx_strand_id
1 'polypeptide(L)' 'MAYRLIGHCDVILRLPGESRGTDGDERIARGLGLTIYYHLNEVPSLQPVGGVQTAV' A
#
# COMPACT_ATOMS: atom_id res chain seq x y z
N MET A 1 11.32 0.31 8.41
CA MET A 1 11.91 -1.01 8.63
C MET A 1 10.90 -1.85 9.40
N ALA A 2 10.11 -2.62 8.67
CA ALA A 2 9.04 -3.46 9.19
C ALA A 2 9.23 -4.93 8.79
N TYR A 3 10.45 -5.33 8.41
CA TYR A 3 10.82 -6.65 7.90
C TYR A 3 10.05 -7.84 8.50
N ARG A 4 9.93 -7.93 9.83
CA ARG A 4 9.25 -9.05 10.50
C ARG A 4 7.74 -9.11 10.26
N LEU A 5 7.11 -7.97 9.96
CA LEU A 5 5.67 -7.86 9.78
C LEU A 5 5.26 -8.01 8.31
N ILE A 6 6.15 -7.69 7.36
CA ILE A 6 5.84 -7.69 5.92
C ILE A 6 5.26 -9.04 5.46
N GLY A 7 5.84 -10.16 5.89
CA GLY A 7 5.36 -11.50 5.51
C GLY A 7 4.00 -11.89 6.10
N HIS A 8 3.44 -11.08 6.99
CA HIS A 8 2.11 -11.27 7.57
C HIS A 8 1.07 -10.31 6.97
N CYS A 9 1.47 -9.47 6.03
CA CYS A 9 0.58 -8.53 5.35
C CYS A 9 0.07 -9.14 4.05
N ASP A 10 -1.19 -8.88 3.72
CA ASP A 10 -1.73 -9.11 2.38
C ASP A 10 -1.32 -7.98 1.41
N VAL A 11 -1.16 -6.76 1.94
CA VAL A 11 -0.94 -5.53 1.18
C VAL A 11 -0.12 -4.52 1.99
N ILE A 12 0.65 -3.65 1.33
CA ILE A 12 1.32 -2.49 1.93
C ILE A 12 0.82 -1.17 1.31
N LEU A 13 0.69 -0.12 2.13
CA LEU A 13 0.51 1.26 1.67
C LEU A 13 1.83 2.04 1.80
N ARG A 14 2.41 2.46 0.67
CA ARG A 14 3.62 3.29 0.59
C ARG A 14 3.24 4.76 0.56
N LEU A 15 3.43 5.44 1.68
CA LEU A 15 3.28 6.89 1.77
C LEU A 15 4.38 7.60 0.95
N PRO A 16 4.15 8.79 0.40
CA PRO A 16 5.18 9.54 -0.31
C PRO A 16 6.32 9.98 0.63
N GLY A 17 7.53 10.11 0.08
CA GLY A 17 8.70 10.64 0.79
C GLY A 17 9.94 9.75 0.70
N GLU A 18 11.11 10.39 0.75
CA GLU A 18 12.41 9.72 0.71
C GLU A 18 12.70 9.05 2.06
N SER A 19 12.91 7.73 2.05
CA SER A 19 13.30 7.00 3.26
C SER A 19 13.86 5.64 2.88
N ARG A 20 15.17 5.48 3.06
CA ARG A 20 15.91 4.24 2.75
C ARG A 20 15.31 3.01 3.45
N GLY A 21 14.73 3.21 4.64
CA GLY A 21 14.08 2.14 5.39
C GLY A 21 12.81 1.63 4.71
N THR A 22 11.96 2.55 4.24
CA THR A 22 10.73 2.19 3.52
C THR A 22 11.00 1.72 2.10
N ASP A 23 12.07 2.18 1.46
CA ASP A 23 12.50 1.67 0.15
C ASP A 23 12.95 0.20 0.27
N GLY A 24 13.64 -0.14 1.37
CA GLY A 24 13.98 -1.51 1.71
C GLY A 24 12.75 -2.38 1.98
N ASP A 25 11.80 -1.87 2.75
CA ASP A 25 10.52 -2.55 3.02
C ASP A 25 9.73 -2.79 1.72
N GLU A 26 9.66 -1.80 0.82
CA GLU A 26 9.00 -1.91 -0.49
C GLU A 26 9.63 -3.01 -1.35
N ARG A 27 10.96 -3.04 -1.43
CA ARG A 27 11.69 -4.08 -2.18
C ARG A 27 11.39 -5.49 -1.67
N ILE A 28 11.33 -5.67 -0.35
CA ILE A 28 11.03 -6.97 0.26
C ILE A 28 9.59 -7.38 -0.07
N ALA A 29 8.62 -6.47 0.08
CA ALA A 29 7.22 -6.72 -0.21
C ALA A 29 6.98 -7.09 -1.68
N ARG A 30 7.62 -6.37 -2.63
CA ARG A 30 7.61 -6.73 -4.06
C ARG A 30 8.19 -8.12 -4.31
N GLY A 31 9.28 -8.47 -3.62
CA GLY A 31 9.89 -9.80 -3.70
C GLY A 31 8.98 -10.93 -3.19
N LEU A 32 8.08 -10.62 -2.26
CA LEU A 32 7.07 -11.55 -1.73
C LEU A 32 5.78 -11.58 -2.56
N GLY A 33 5.68 -10.79 -3.63
CA GLY A 33 4.47 -10.68 -4.45
C GLY A 33 3.32 -9.92 -3.79
N LEU A 34 3.59 -9.13 -2.75
CA LEU A 34 2.57 -8.33 -2.08
C LEU A 34 2.17 -7.13 -2.95
N THR A 35 0.87 -6.82 -2.93
CA THR A 35 0.35 -5.60 -3.57
C THR A 35 0.81 -4.37 -2.78
N ILE A 36 1.29 -3.36 -3.50
CA ILE A 36 1.72 -2.08 -2.93
C ILE A 36 0.83 -0.98 -3.50
N TYR A 37 0.09 -0.33 -2.61
CA TYR A 37 -0.65 0.89 -2.92
C TYR A 37 0.18 2.12 -2.58
N TYR A 38 0.02 3.19 -3.33
CA TYR A 38 0.62 4.50 -3.09
C TYR A 38 -0.43 5.54 -2.67
N HIS A 39 -1.69 5.24 -2.91
CA HIS A 39 -2.81 6.10 -2.59
C HIS A 39 -3.92 5.31 -1.91
N LEU A 40 -4.64 5.95 -0.98
CA LEU A 40 -5.75 5.32 -0.27
C LEU A 40 -6.90 4.91 -1.20
N ASN A 41 -7.12 5.65 -2.29
CA ASN A 41 -8.18 5.35 -3.26
C ASN A 41 -7.94 4.06 -4.07
N GLU A 42 -6.74 3.49 -4.02
CA GLU A 42 -6.43 2.20 -4.65
C GLU A 42 -6.89 1.01 -3.78
N VAL A 43 -7.20 1.26 -2.50
CA VAL A 43 -7.68 0.23 -1.57
C VAL A 43 -9.13 -0.12 -1.90
N PRO A 44 -9.44 -1.40 -2.26
CA PRO A 44 -10.74 -1.72 -2.83
C PRO A 44 -11.96 -1.51 -1.93
N SER A 45 -11.78 -1.42 -0.61
CA SER A 45 -12.85 -1.17 0.34
C SER A 45 -13.11 0.32 0.61
N LEU A 46 -12.22 1.21 0.15
CA LEU A 46 -12.35 2.66 0.30
C LEU A 46 -13.04 3.31 -0.91
N GLN A 47 -13.18 2.59 -2.01
CA GLN A 47 -14.01 3.00 -3.15
C GLN A 47 -15.50 2.78 -2.81
N PRO A 48 -16.38 3.74 -3.14
CA PRO A 48 -17.81 3.57 -2.92
C PRO A 48 -18.33 2.33 -3.65
N VAL A 49 -18.91 1.38 -2.91
CA VAL A 49 -19.60 0.23 -3.49
C VAL A 49 -20.94 0.73 -4.04
N GLY A 50 -20.93 1.13 -5.31
CA GLY A 50 -22.08 1.75 -5.99
C GLY A 50 -21.89 3.25 -6.19
N GLY A 51 -21.92 3.69 -7.45
CA GLY A 51 -21.50 5.02 -7.87
C GLY A 51 -22.24 6.17 -7.18
N VAL A 52 -21.59 6.76 -6.18
CA VAL A 52 -21.81 8.16 -5.83
C VAL A 52 -20.50 8.87 -6.11
N GLN A 53 -20.41 9.43 -7.32
CA GLN A 53 -19.43 10.47 -7.62
C GLN A 53 -19.79 11.67 -6.74
N THR A 54 -19.11 11.84 -5.62
CA THR A 54 -19.11 13.14 -4.94
C THR A 54 -18.25 14.07 -5.79
N ALA A 55 -18.89 14.74 -6.75
CA ALA A 55 -18.30 15.85 -7.46
C ALA A 55 -17.88 16.91 -6.42
N VAL A 56 -16.60 17.26 -6.43
CA VAL A 56 -16.09 18.54 -5.90
C VAL A 56 -16.19 19.60 -6.97
#